data_AF-A0A022S3R2-F1
#
_entry.id   AF-A0A022S3R2-F1
#
_cell.length_a   1.000
_cell.length_b   1.000
_cell.length_c   1.000
_cell.angle_alpha   90.00
_cell.angle_beta   90.00
_cell.angle_gamma   90.00
#
_symmetry.space_group_name_H-M   'P 1'
#
loop_
_entity.id
_entity.type
_entity.pdbx_description
1 polymer ?
#
loop_
_entity_poly.entity_id
_entity_poly.type
_entity_poly.pdbx_seq_one_letter_code
_entity_poly.pdbx_strand_id
1 'polypeptide(L)'
;GLVSHLSPRSCTVESMTSLSLPQRPPPTAAFLTMHFMLKDAMTTLRTTGYSIVALAMRVKYSELSDLKTLTLFAIDDESIFLEGGGSHAYVAELGFHILPNRLLTAADLISLPRGTALPTMEPGRDLVVTSSGDGGPVAPTRINYVKVKRFDLVRNQRIVVHGLSTPFRHVDCHGL
;
A
#
# COMPACT_ATOMS: atom_id res chain seq x y z
N GLY A 1 -12.50 -67.05 -41.50
CA GLY A 1 -12.48 -65.59 -41.59
C GLY A 1 -13.80 -65.07 -41.09
N LEU A 2 -13.80 -64.30 -39.99
CA LEU A 2 -14.98 -63.58 -39.53
C LEU A 2 -14.72 -62.08 -39.72
N VAL A 3 -15.51 -61.48 -40.61
CA VAL A 3 -15.56 -60.03 -40.83
C VAL A 3 -16.40 -59.44 -39.70
N SER A 4 -15.82 -58.55 -38.90
CA SER A 4 -16.56 -57.83 -37.87
C SER A 4 -17.21 -56.59 -38.50
N HIS A 5 -18.54 -56.49 -38.38
CA HIS A 5 -19.31 -55.35 -38.84
C HIS A 5 -19.12 -54.16 -37.90
N LEU A 6 -18.55 -53.07 -38.41
CA LEU A 6 -18.55 -51.78 -37.70
C LEU A 6 -19.98 -51.24 -37.66
N SER A 7 -20.48 -50.98 -36.45
CA SER A 7 -21.72 -50.22 -36.26
C SER A 7 -21.45 -48.74 -36.48
N PRO A 8 -22.23 -48.04 -37.33
CA PRO A 8 -22.20 -46.59 -37.43
C PRO A 8 -23.14 -45.99 -36.37
N ARG A 9 -22.79 -44.79 -35.87
CA ARG A 9 -23.54 -43.98 -34.87
C ARG A 9 -23.18 -44.36 -33.43
N SER A 10 -22.70 -43.46 -32.58
CA SER A 10 -23.06 -42.05 -32.41
C SER A 10 -21.88 -41.27 -31.82
N CYS A 11 -21.40 -40.23 -32.51
CA CYS A 11 -20.60 -39.18 -31.88
C CYS A 11 -21.56 -38.26 -31.13
N THR A 12 -21.92 -38.60 -29.89
CA THR A 12 -22.39 -37.59 -28.95
C THR A 12 -21.19 -36.75 -28.55
N VAL A 13 -20.97 -35.67 -29.28
CA VAL A 13 -20.14 -34.57 -28.80
C VAL A 13 -20.86 -34.04 -27.57
N GLU A 14 -20.34 -34.34 -26.38
CA GLU A 14 -20.75 -33.63 -25.17
C GLU A 14 -20.63 -32.14 -25.46
N SER A 15 -21.77 -31.46 -25.43
CA SER A 15 -21.79 -30.00 -25.43
C SER A 15 -21.10 -29.58 -24.15
N MET A 16 -19.82 -29.22 -24.26
CA MET A 16 -19.12 -28.53 -23.20
C MET A 16 -19.91 -27.24 -22.97
N THR A 17 -20.67 -27.20 -21.89
CA THR A 17 -21.23 -25.96 -21.36
C THR A 17 -20.05 -25.03 -21.14
N SER A 18 -19.82 -24.13 -22.09
CA SER A 18 -18.78 -23.12 -21.94
C SER A 18 -19.18 -22.30 -20.73
N LEU A 19 -18.41 -22.42 -19.65
CA LEU A 19 -18.51 -21.51 -18.53
C LEU A 19 -18.10 -20.14 -19.07
N SER A 20 -19.08 -19.35 -19.49
CA SER A 20 -18.87 -17.95 -19.82
C SER A 20 -18.47 -17.26 -18.52
N LEU A 21 -17.18 -17.10 -18.32
CA LEU A 21 -16.65 -16.20 -17.30
C LEU A 21 -17.33 -14.84 -17.48
N PRO A 22 -17.84 -14.21 -16.42
CA PRO A 22 -18.34 -12.85 -16.52
C PRO A 22 -17.21 -12.00 -17.13
N GLN A 23 -17.47 -11.41 -18.29
CA GLN A 23 -16.49 -10.56 -18.97
C GLN A 23 -16.20 -9.38 -18.03
N ARG A 24 -15.07 -9.45 -17.32
CA ARG A 24 -14.57 -8.33 -16.53
C ARG A 24 -14.38 -7.17 -17.49
N PRO A 25 -14.97 -5.99 -17.24
CA PRO A 25 -14.79 -4.85 -18.12
C PRO A 25 -13.29 -4.57 -18.27
N PRO A 26 -12.83 -4.14 -19.45
CA PRO A 26 -11.42 -3.86 -19.68
C PRO A 26 -10.89 -2.86 -18.63
N PRO A 27 -9.64 -3.02 -18.18
CA PRO A 27 -9.05 -2.12 -17.20
C PRO A 27 -9.09 -0.67 -17.72
N THR A 28 -9.59 0.24 -16.89
CA THR A 28 -9.67 1.66 -17.24
C THR A 28 -8.27 2.27 -17.31
N ALA A 29 -8.12 3.40 -18.03
CA ALA A 29 -6.85 4.14 -18.06
C ALA A 29 -6.33 4.48 -16.64
N ALA A 30 -7.24 4.84 -15.72
CA ALA A 30 -6.91 5.12 -14.33
C ALA A 30 -6.33 3.89 -13.61
N PHE A 31 -6.90 2.70 -13.85
CA PHE A 31 -6.36 1.44 -13.30
C PHE A 31 -4.95 1.18 -13.81
N LEU A 32 -4.71 1.32 -15.13
CA LEU A 32 -3.38 1.11 -15.70
C LEU A 32 -2.36 2.12 -15.17
N THR A 33 -2.74 3.39 -15.01
CA THR A 33 -1.91 4.40 -14.36
C THR A 33 -1.57 3.97 -12.93
N MET A 34 -2.56 3.62 -12.12
CA MET A 34 -2.31 3.23 -10.73
C MET A 34 -1.43 1.97 -10.64
N HIS A 35 -1.66 0.98 -11.50
CA HIS A 35 -0.84 -0.22 -11.59
C HIS A 35 0.63 0.13 -11.89
N PHE A 36 0.88 1.01 -12.87
CA PHE A 36 2.24 1.45 -13.20
C PHE A 36 2.88 2.20 -12.01
N MET A 37 2.16 3.13 -11.40
CA MET A 37 2.66 3.93 -10.27
C MET A 37 2.98 3.06 -9.04
N LEU A 38 2.15 2.06 -8.74
CA LEU A 38 2.43 1.09 -7.67
C LEU A 38 3.67 0.25 -7.98
N LYS A 39 3.80 -0.23 -9.22
CA LYS A 39 4.96 -1.05 -9.64
C LYS A 39 6.26 -0.25 -9.57
N ASP A 40 6.24 0.99 -10.04
CA ASP A 40 7.35 1.94 -9.96
C ASP A 40 7.74 2.20 -8.49
N ALA A 41 6.78 2.59 -7.65
CA ALA A 41 7.00 2.83 -6.23
C ALA A 41 7.61 1.62 -5.51
N MET A 42 7.04 0.42 -5.69
CA MET A 42 7.57 -0.81 -5.09
C MET A 42 8.98 -1.13 -5.59
N THR A 43 9.32 -0.76 -6.82
CA THR A 43 10.67 -0.97 -7.37
C THR A 43 11.67 -0.03 -6.72
N THR A 44 11.36 1.26 -6.64
CA THR A 44 12.19 2.24 -5.96
C THR A 44 12.40 1.90 -4.49
N LEU A 45 11.36 1.44 -3.78
CA LEU A 45 11.45 1.04 -2.38
C LEU A 45 12.42 -0.14 -2.16
N ARG A 46 12.35 -1.19 -3.00
CA ARG A 46 13.31 -2.31 -2.92
C ARG A 46 14.76 -1.86 -3.10
N THR A 47 15.01 -0.96 -4.04
CA THR A 47 16.38 -0.50 -4.34
C THR A 47 16.92 0.54 -3.36
N THR A 48 16.09 1.03 -2.43
CA THR A 48 16.46 2.12 -1.49
C THR A 48 16.45 1.70 -0.02
N GLY A 49 16.37 0.40 0.28
CA GLY A 49 16.41 -0.13 1.65
C GLY A 49 15.04 -0.22 2.33
N TYR A 50 13.97 -0.36 1.56
CA TYR A 50 12.58 -0.50 2.02
C TYR A 50 11.93 -1.75 1.40
N SER A 51 12.67 -2.86 1.31
CA SER A 51 12.23 -4.10 0.68
C SER A 51 11.05 -4.75 1.42
N ILE A 52 11.03 -4.67 2.74
CA ILE A 52 9.92 -5.20 3.55
C ILE A 52 8.64 -4.41 3.27
N VAL A 53 8.75 -3.08 3.15
CA VAL A 53 7.62 -2.22 2.79
C VAL A 53 7.12 -2.53 1.39
N ALA A 54 8.01 -2.72 0.42
CA ALA A 54 7.64 -3.11 -0.93
C ALA A 54 6.93 -4.47 -0.97
N LEU A 55 7.34 -5.43 -0.12
CA LEU A 55 6.63 -6.70 0.04
C LEU A 55 5.24 -6.50 0.66
N ALA A 56 5.13 -5.69 1.70
CA ALA A 56 3.86 -5.37 2.35
C ALA A 56 2.87 -4.70 1.37
N MET A 57 3.35 -3.77 0.54
CA MET A 57 2.54 -3.17 -0.54
C MET A 57 2.05 -4.20 -1.55
N ARG A 58 2.88 -5.20 -1.88
CA ARG A 58 2.48 -6.29 -2.78
C ARG A 58 1.38 -7.16 -2.16
N VAL A 59 1.45 -7.43 -0.86
CA VAL A 59 0.41 -8.18 -0.12
C VAL A 59 -0.92 -7.42 -0.15
N LYS A 60 -0.90 -6.10 0.08
CA LYS A 60 -2.09 -5.24 0.05
C LYS A 60 -2.49 -4.72 -1.33
N TYR A 61 -1.91 -5.24 -2.41
CA TYR A 61 -2.01 -4.66 -3.75
C TYR A 61 -3.45 -4.41 -4.20
N SER A 62 -4.37 -5.35 -3.94
CA SER A 62 -5.77 -5.21 -4.32
C SER A 62 -6.41 -3.96 -3.72
N GLU A 63 -6.23 -3.75 -2.41
CA GLU A 63 -6.75 -2.58 -1.70
C GLU A 63 -6.10 -1.28 -2.22
N LEU A 64 -4.78 -1.28 -2.43
CA LEU A 64 -4.05 -0.10 -2.91
C LEU A 64 -4.42 0.26 -4.34
N SER A 65 -4.71 -0.74 -5.19
CA SER A 65 -5.05 -0.53 -6.60
C SER A 65 -6.41 0.15 -6.80
N ASP A 66 -7.28 0.09 -5.80
CA ASP A 66 -8.60 0.73 -5.81
C ASP A 66 -8.55 2.20 -5.34
N LEU A 67 -7.43 2.66 -4.80
CA LEU A 67 -7.25 4.05 -4.34
C LEU A 67 -6.99 5.00 -5.51
N LYS A 68 -7.52 6.23 -5.40
CA LYS A 68 -7.23 7.31 -6.37
C LYS A 68 -5.82 7.85 -6.21
N THR A 69 -5.36 7.97 -4.98
CA THR A 69 -4.01 8.40 -4.57
C THR A 69 -3.71 7.83 -3.18
N LEU A 70 -2.46 7.81 -2.75
CA LEU A 70 -2.11 7.46 -1.37
C LEU A 70 -0.81 8.13 -0.93
N THR A 71 -0.71 8.33 0.39
CA THR A 71 0.53 8.69 1.07
C THR A 71 0.91 7.56 2.01
N LEU A 72 2.13 7.03 1.90
CA LEU A 72 2.63 5.94 2.73
C LEU A 72 3.80 6.43 3.60
N PHE A 73 3.79 6.07 4.87
CA PHE A 73 4.90 6.26 5.79
C PHE A 73 5.68 4.95 5.96
N ALA A 74 6.79 4.84 5.24
CA ALA A 74 7.60 3.63 5.11
C ALA A 74 8.72 3.57 6.15
N ILE A 75 8.91 2.42 6.79
CA ILE A 75 10.03 2.18 7.71
C ILE A 75 11.18 1.50 6.96
N ASP A 76 12.42 1.96 7.17
CA ASP A 76 13.60 1.33 6.55
C ASP A 76 13.84 -0.09 7.10
N ASP A 77 14.38 -0.99 6.25
CA ASP A 77 14.55 -2.40 6.56
C ASP A 77 15.37 -2.59 7.85
N GLU A 78 16.46 -1.82 8.02
CA GLU A 78 17.30 -1.82 9.22
C GLU A 78 16.49 -1.54 10.49
N SER A 79 15.65 -0.50 10.47
CA SER A 79 14.81 -0.13 11.61
C SER A 79 13.76 -1.20 11.94
N ILE A 80 13.22 -1.91 10.93
CA ILE A 80 12.27 -3.01 11.12
C ILE A 80 12.93 -4.20 11.84
N PHE A 81 14.20 -4.49 11.54
CA PHE A 81 14.92 -5.58 12.21
C PHE A 81 15.34 -5.23 13.63
N LEU A 82 15.57 -3.95 13.92
CA LEU A 82 15.96 -3.47 15.26
C LEU A 82 14.77 -3.35 16.23
N GLU A 83 13.59 -2.97 15.74
CA GLU A 83 12.35 -2.99 16.53
C GLU A 83 11.86 -4.45 16.66
N GLY A 84 12.09 -5.08 17.82
CA GLY A 84 11.83 -6.50 18.09
C GLY A 84 10.38 -7.03 17.93
N GLY A 85 9.48 -6.30 17.26
CA GLY A 85 8.13 -6.74 16.87
C GLY A 85 8.08 -7.57 15.57
N GLY A 86 9.17 -7.58 14.80
CA GLY A 86 9.33 -8.43 13.61
C GLY A 86 8.57 -7.95 12.37
N SER A 87 9.06 -8.34 11.20
CA SER A 87 8.52 -7.92 9.89
C SER A 87 7.05 -8.34 9.66
N HIS A 88 6.61 -9.44 10.28
CA HIS A 88 5.24 -9.95 10.13
C HIS A 88 4.18 -9.01 10.71
N ALA A 89 4.42 -8.47 11.91
CA ALA A 89 3.49 -7.54 12.56
C ALA A 89 3.36 -6.23 11.75
N TYR A 90 4.48 -5.73 11.23
CA TYR A 90 4.48 -4.53 10.37
C TYR A 90 3.70 -4.74 9.06
N VAL A 91 3.86 -5.91 8.41
CA VAL A 91 3.12 -6.23 7.17
C VAL A 91 1.61 -6.26 7.43
N ALA A 92 1.17 -6.81 8.56
CA ALA A 92 -0.24 -6.85 8.95
C ALA A 92 -0.81 -5.43 9.21
N GLU A 93 -0.05 -4.57 9.87
CA GLU A 93 -0.46 -3.21 10.27
C GLU A 93 -0.11 -2.12 9.24
N LEU A 94 0.26 -2.48 8.01
CA LEU A 94 0.64 -1.50 6.98
C LEU A 94 -0.48 -0.51 6.68
N GLY A 95 -1.74 -0.91 6.82
CA GLY A 95 -2.90 -0.03 6.63
C GLY A 95 -2.85 1.22 7.50
N PHE A 96 -2.34 1.11 8.73
CA PHE A 96 -2.22 2.23 9.68
C PHE A 96 -1.13 3.23 9.27
N HIS A 97 -0.26 2.84 8.34
CA HIS A 97 0.82 3.68 7.81
C HIS A 97 0.44 4.33 6.47
N ILE A 98 -0.79 4.11 5.97
CA ILE A 98 -1.24 4.60 4.67
C ILE A 98 -2.42 5.56 4.86
N LEU A 99 -2.33 6.73 4.22
CA LEU A 99 -3.43 7.66 4.08
C LEU A 99 -4.11 7.45 2.72
N PRO A 100 -5.32 6.88 2.67
CA PRO A 100 -6.00 6.61 1.41
C PRO A 100 -6.55 7.90 0.79
N ASN A 101 -6.46 8.00 -0.53
CA ASN A 101 -6.99 9.11 -1.34
C ASN A 101 -6.45 10.50 -0.95
N ARG A 102 -5.23 10.55 -0.40
CA ARG A 102 -4.50 11.78 -0.08
C ARG A 102 -3.07 11.69 -0.60
N LEU A 103 -2.62 12.72 -1.29
CA LEU A 103 -1.27 12.85 -1.82
C LEU A 103 -0.59 14.02 -1.11
N LEU A 104 0.18 13.73 -0.06
CA LEU A 104 0.86 14.73 0.76
C LEU A 104 2.35 14.70 0.46
N THR A 105 2.86 15.73 -0.21
CA THR A 105 4.29 15.95 -0.44
C THR A 105 4.98 16.47 0.82
N ALA A 106 6.30 16.65 0.76
CA ALA A 106 7.07 17.31 1.81
C ALA A 106 6.45 18.67 2.20
N ALA A 107 6.16 19.51 1.21
CA ALA A 107 5.61 20.84 1.43
C ALA A 107 4.23 20.79 2.10
N ASP A 108 3.38 19.83 1.68
CA ASP A 108 2.07 19.65 2.27
C ASP A 108 2.20 19.26 3.75
N LEU A 109 2.99 18.22 4.06
CA LEU A 109 3.20 17.75 5.43
C LEU A 109 3.79 18.81 6.37
N ILE A 110 4.75 19.59 5.88
CA ILE A 110 5.38 20.69 6.64
C ILE A 110 4.35 21.79 6.97
N SER A 111 3.44 22.06 6.05
CA SER A 111 2.42 23.10 6.21
C SER A 111 1.20 22.70 7.04
N LEU A 112 0.99 21.40 7.28
CA LEU A 112 -0.14 20.92 8.08
C LEU A 112 -0.05 21.45 9.52
N PRO A 113 -1.12 22.04 10.08
CA PRO A 113 -1.14 22.47 11.48
C PRO A 113 -1.01 21.31 12.47
N ARG A 114 -0.45 21.60 13.65
CA ARG A 114 -0.44 20.65 14.77
C ARG A 114 -1.89 20.33 15.18
N GLY A 115 -2.16 19.07 15.46
CA GLY A 115 -3.48 18.54 15.78
C GLY A 115 -4.27 18.07 14.56
N THR A 116 -3.75 18.24 13.34
CA THR A 116 -4.42 17.74 12.13
C THR A 116 -4.57 16.23 12.20
N ALA A 117 -5.80 15.74 12.12
CA ALA A 117 -6.12 14.32 11.99
C ALA A 117 -5.95 13.86 10.53
N LEU A 118 -5.33 12.70 10.37
CA LEU A 118 -4.96 12.08 9.10
C LEU A 118 -5.55 10.67 9.07
N PRO A 119 -6.75 10.50 8.47
CA PRO A 119 -7.41 9.20 8.41
C PRO A 119 -6.58 8.17 7.65
N THR A 120 -6.43 6.98 8.22
CA THR A 120 -5.66 5.88 7.63
C THR A 120 -6.54 4.89 6.87
N MET A 121 -5.95 3.82 6.33
CA MET A 121 -6.71 2.69 5.79
C MET A 121 -7.33 1.81 6.89
N GLU A 122 -6.94 1.99 8.15
CA GLU A 122 -7.55 1.29 9.28
C GLU A 122 -8.73 2.12 9.82
N PRO A 123 -9.98 1.64 9.68
CA PRO A 123 -11.16 2.42 10.06
C PRO A 123 -11.14 2.85 11.53
N GLY A 124 -11.41 4.14 11.78
CA GLY A 124 -11.44 4.71 13.13
C GLY A 124 -10.05 4.93 13.75
N ARG A 125 -8.97 4.73 12.99
CA ARG A 125 -7.59 4.88 13.46
C ARG A 125 -6.91 5.98 12.66
N ASP A 126 -6.93 7.19 13.20
CA ASP A 126 -6.30 8.36 12.58
C ASP A 126 -4.88 8.57 13.12
N LEU A 127 -3.99 9.04 12.26
CA LEU A 127 -2.73 9.63 12.67
C LEU A 127 -2.94 11.12 12.97
N VAL A 128 -2.09 11.70 13.81
CA VAL A 128 -2.19 13.11 14.21
C VAL A 128 -0.86 13.81 13.99
N VAL A 129 -0.89 14.98 13.35
CA VAL A 129 0.28 15.86 13.27
C VAL A 129 0.59 16.39 14.67
N THR A 130 1.70 15.96 15.25
CA THR A 130 2.09 16.28 16.63
C THR A 130 3.09 17.42 16.70
N SER A 131 3.85 17.64 15.62
CA SER A 131 4.72 18.79 15.44
C SER A 131 4.73 19.19 13.98
N SER A 132 4.42 20.46 13.73
CA SER A 132 4.54 21.12 12.44
C SER A 132 5.76 22.02 12.52
N GLY A 133 6.78 21.72 11.72
CA GLY A 133 8.01 22.50 11.66
C GLY A 133 8.50 22.57 10.23
N ASP A 134 9.71 23.08 10.01
CA ASP A 134 10.29 23.29 8.68
C ASP A 134 10.82 21.99 8.03
N GLY A 135 10.68 20.84 8.70
CA GLY A 135 11.26 19.57 8.28
C GLY A 135 12.76 19.45 8.59
N GLY A 136 13.34 20.44 9.27
CA GLY A 136 14.75 20.50 9.64
C GLY A 136 15.11 19.75 10.92
N PRO A 137 16.40 19.71 11.28
CA PRO A 137 16.87 19.03 12.50
C PRO A 137 16.32 19.64 13.79
N VAL A 138 16.10 20.96 13.79
CA VAL A 138 15.69 21.75 14.97
C VAL A 138 14.17 21.72 15.16
N ALA A 139 13.38 21.78 14.07
CA ALA A 139 11.93 21.73 14.10
C ALA A 139 11.41 20.61 13.17
N PRO A 140 11.64 19.34 13.51
CA PRO A 140 11.22 18.23 12.66
C PRO A 140 9.71 18.03 12.66
N THR A 141 9.14 17.77 11.49
CA THR A 141 7.74 17.33 11.36
C THR A 141 7.55 15.98 12.05
N ARG A 142 6.50 15.87 12.86
CA ARG A 142 6.14 14.64 13.58
C ARG A 142 4.68 14.28 13.39
N ILE A 143 4.44 13.00 13.19
CA ILE A 143 3.12 12.39 13.07
C ILE A 143 3.05 11.30 14.13
N ASN A 144 2.03 11.31 15.00
CA ASN A 144 1.94 10.45 16.18
C ASN A 144 3.26 10.37 16.97
N TYR A 145 3.90 11.53 17.21
CA TYR A 145 5.19 11.67 17.88
C TYR A 145 6.39 11.03 17.16
N VAL A 146 6.18 10.38 16.02
CA VAL A 146 7.23 9.80 15.17
C VAL A 146 7.78 10.86 14.23
N LYS A 147 9.12 10.96 14.18
CA LYS A 147 9.83 11.86 13.26
C LYS A 147 9.72 11.36 11.82
N VAL A 148 9.34 12.24 10.90
CA VAL A 148 9.57 11.99 9.47
C VAL A 148 11.06 12.18 9.17
N LYS A 149 11.74 11.11 8.75
CA LYS A 149 13.20 11.08 8.53
C LYS A 149 13.56 11.43 7.09
N ARG A 150 12.78 10.96 6.12
CA ARG A 150 12.99 11.23 4.69
C ARG A 150 11.68 11.68 4.07
N PHE A 151 11.65 12.85 3.46
CA PHE A 151 10.48 13.29 2.71
C PHE A 151 10.59 12.86 1.25
N ASP A 152 9.43 12.64 0.61
CA ASP A 152 9.30 12.38 -0.83
C ASP A 152 10.26 11.28 -1.35
N LEU A 153 10.45 10.22 -0.57
CA LEU A 153 11.27 9.04 -0.93
C LEU A 153 10.82 8.43 -2.26
N VAL A 154 9.51 8.40 -2.48
CA VAL A 154 8.89 8.15 -3.77
C VAL A 154 7.89 9.26 -4.00
N ARG A 155 7.86 9.81 -5.20
CA ARG A 155 6.84 10.78 -5.62
C ARG A 155 6.48 10.56 -7.07
N ASN A 156 5.23 10.17 -7.30
CA ASN A 156 4.64 10.11 -8.62
C ASN A 156 3.22 10.72 -8.59
N GLN A 157 2.46 10.60 -9.68
CA GLN A 157 1.15 11.24 -9.81
C GLN A 157 0.08 10.68 -8.85
N ARG A 158 0.30 9.50 -8.26
CA ARG A 158 -0.68 8.78 -7.45
C ARG A 158 -0.17 8.43 -6.06
N ILE A 159 1.14 8.39 -5.86
CA ILE A 159 1.77 7.86 -4.65
C ILE A 159 2.86 8.83 -4.18
N VAL A 160 2.82 9.17 -2.89
CA VAL A 160 3.96 9.73 -2.17
C VAL A 160 4.35 8.77 -1.05
N VAL A 161 5.65 8.58 -0.87
CA VAL A 161 6.20 7.81 0.27
C VAL A 161 7.14 8.70 1.07
N HIS A 162 6.98 8.71 2.39
CA HIS A 162 7.91 9.32 3.34
C HIS A 162 8.56 8.25 4.20
N GLY A 163 9.84 8.38 4.51
CA GLY A 163 10.61 7.45 5.33
C GLY A 163 10.57 7.79 6.82
N LEU A 164 10.38 6.76 7.65
CA LEU A 164 10.45 6.75 9.12
C LEU A 164 11.56 5.80 9.59
N SER A 165 11.90 5.86 10.88
CA SER A 165 12.73 4.85 11.55
C SER A 165 12.03 4.16 12.71
N THR A 166 10.79 4.51 12.99
CA THR A 166 9.96 3.80 13.96
C THR A 166 8.54 3.67 13.40
N PRO A 167 7.85 2.55 13.65
CA PRO A 167 6.45 2.39 13.27
C PRO A 167 5.57 3.34 14.07
N PHE A 168 4.43 3.72 13.48
CA PHE A 168 3.37 4.31 14.27
C PHE A 168 2.82 3.27 15.22
N ARG A 169 2.64 3.68 16.48
CA ARG A 169 1.97 2.89 17.50
C ARG A 169 0.60 3.48 17.76
N HIS A 170 -0.30 2.60 18.18
CA HIS A 170 -1.59 2.99 18.73
C HIS A 170 -1.32 3.86 19.97
N VAL A 171 -1.98 4.99 20.03
CA VAL A 171 -2.06 5.78 21.26
C VAL A 171 -3.39 5.40 21.88
N ASP A 172 -3.37 4.44 22.78
CA ASP A 172 -4.58 4.05 23.50
C ASP A 172 -5.06 5.23 24.34
N CYS A 173 -6.26 5.75 24.03
CA CYS A 173 -6.96 6.68 24.90
C CYS A 173 -7.62 5.91 26.05
N HIS A 174 -6.83 5.26 26.90
CA HIS A 174 -7.27 4.82 28.22
C HIS A 174 -6.49 5.61 29.27
N GLY A 175 -7.06 6.74 29.70
CA GLY A 175 -6.52 7.54 30.80
C GLY A 175 -6.74 9.04 30.68
N LEU A 176 -8.01 9.47 30.64
CA LEU A 176 -8.47 10.75 31.18
C LEU A 176 -9.67 10.45 32.09
#